data_AF-A0A7J4CRN1-F1
#
_entry.id   AF-A0A7J4CRN1-F1
#
_cell.length_a   1.000
_cell.length_b   1.000
_cell.length_c   1.000
_cell.angle_alpha   90.00
_cell.angle_beta   90.00
_cell.angle_gamma   90.00
#
_symmetry.space_group_name_H-M   'P 1'
#
loop_
_entity.id
_entity.type
_entity.pdbx_description
1 polymer ?
#
loop_
_entity_poly.entity_id
_entity_poly.type
_entity_poly.pdbx_seq_one_letter_code
_entity_poly.pdbx_strand_id
1 'polypeptide(L)'
;MRTAKSLSLVMLMILSTLVVLIPAAPSAMAQNETSAGEITGTETWTGTHSLSGDVKVAGGATLIINAGTTIQIPNGTFIEVEGA
;
A
#
# COMPACT_ATOMS: atom_id res chain seq x y z
N MET A 1 -45.09 -31.29 -7.16
CA MET A 1 -43.65 -31.19 -6.79
C MET A 1 -42.69 -31.06 -8.00
N ARG A 2 -43.08 -30.37 -9.09
CA ARG A 2 -42.21 -30.16 -10.27
C ARG A 2 -41.68 -28.72 -10.40
N THR A 3 -42.47 -27.73 -10.01
CA THR A 3 -42.11 -26.30 -10.02
C THR A 3 -41.06 -25.93 -8.96
N ALA A 4 -41.09 -26.57 -7.79
CA ALA A 4 -40.11 -26.35 -6.71
C ALA A 4 -38.67 -26.72 -7.12
N LYS A 5 -38.50 -27.73 -7.99
CA LYS A 5 -37.18 -28.16 -8.49
C LYS A 5 -36.59 -27.14 -9.47
N SER A 6 -37.44 -26.54 -10.32
CA SER A 6 -37.02 -25.51 -11.27
C SER A 6 -36.70 -24.19 -10.57
N LEU A 7 -37.51 -23.79 -9.58
CA LEU A 7 -37.28 -22.57 -8.79
C LEU A 7 -35.96 -22.64 -8.02
N SER A 8 -35.63 -23.80 -7.45
CA SER A 8 -34.34 -24.02 -6.78
C SER A 8 -33.16 -23.92 -7.75
N LEU A 9 -33.30 -24.42 -8.98
CA LEU A 9 -32.25 -24.35 -9.98
C LEU A 9 -32.03 -22.90 -10.48
N VAL A 10 -33.11 -22.15 -10.70
CA VAL A 10 -33.05 -20.73 -11.06
C VAL A 10 -32.42 -19.91 -9.93
N MET A 11 -32.76 -20.18 -8.67
CA MET A 11 -32.16 -19.50 -7.52
C MET A 11 -30.65 -19.80 -7.43
N LEU A 12 -30.23 -21.05 -7.67
CA LEU A 12 -28.82 -21.44 -7.68
C LEU A 12 -28.06 -20.80 -8.85
N MET A 13 -28.68 -20.72 -10.03
CA MET A 13 -28.12 -20.06 -11.21
C MET A 13 -27.89 -18.56 -10.95
N ILE A 14 -28.86 -17.88 -10.33
CA ILE A 14 -28.70 -16.48 -9.93
C ILE A 14 -27.57 -16.37 -8.91
N LEU A 15 -27.56 -17.16 -7.84
CA LEU A 15 -26.54 -17.11 -6.79
C LEU A 15 -25.11 -17.32 -7.29
N SER A 16 -24.93 -18.17 -8.31
CA SER A 16 -23.63 -18.40 -8.96
C SER A 16 -23.09 -17.17 -9.70
N THR A 17 -23.96 -16.28 -10.19
CA THR A 17 -23.52 -15.06 -10.89
C THR A 17 -23.08 -13.96 -9.94
N LEU A 18 -23.48 -13.99 -8.66
CA LEU A 18 -23.03 -13.01 -7.66
C LEU A 18 -21.54 -13.14 -7.30
N VAL A 19 -20.90 -14.28 -7.56
CA VAL A 19 -19.46 -14.49 -7.28
C VAL A 19 -18.56 -13.70 -8.24
N VAL A 20 -19.05 -13.34 -9.43
CA VAL A 20 -18.29 -12.57 -10.44
C VAL A 20 -18.16 -11.09 -10.05
N LEU A 21 -18.94 -10.61 -9.07
CA LEU A 21 -18.94 -9.21 -8.63
C LEU A 21 -18.02 -8.95 -7.42
N ILE A 22 -17.00 -9.78 -7.20
CA ILE A 22 -15.93 -9.46 -6.26
C ILE A 22 -14.78 -8.90 -7.09
N PRO A 23 -14.67 -7.57 -7.28
CA PRO A 23 -13.41 -7.03 -7.73
C PRO A 23 -12.36 -7.43 -6.69
N ALA A 24 -11.33 -8.15 -7.12
CA ALA A 24 -10.08 -8.23 -6.38
C ALA A 24 -9.49 -6.82 -6.37
N ALA A 25 -10.00 -5.98 -5.47
CA ALA A 25 -9.43 -4.67 -5.25
C ALA A 25 -7.99 -4.91 -4.83
N PRO A 26 -7.00 -4.25 -5.46
CA PRO A 26 -5.64 -4.30 -4.95
C PRO A 26 -5.72 -3.86 -3.49
N SER A 27 -5.21 -4.70 -2.58
CA SER A 27 -5.07 -4.32 -1.19
C SER A 27 -4.21 -3.07 -1.17
N ALA A 28 -4.79 -1.93 -0.79
CA ALA A 28 -4.03 -0.72 -0.54
C ALA A 28 -3.12 -1.01 0.65
N MET A 29 -1.87 -1.39 0.37
CA MET A 29 -0.84 -1.43 1.38
C MET A 29 -0.58 0.02 1.76
N ALA A 30 -0.85 0.39 3.02
CA ALA A 30 -0.40 1.67 3.54
C ALA A 30 1.13 1.62 3.58
N GLN A 31 1.77 2.12 2.53
CA GLN A 31 3.20 2.33 2.53
C GLN A 31 3.43 3.62 3.30
N ASN A 32 4.00 3.48 4.50
CA ASN A 32 4.47 4.65 5.23
C ASN A 32 5.61 5.22 4.40
N GLU A 33 5.37 6.34 3.74
CA GLU A 33 6.32 7.02 2.86
C GLU A 33 6.36 8.49 3.29
N THR A 34 7.20 8.76 4.29
CA THR A 34 7.44 10.06 4.92
C THR A 34 8.14 10.96 3.92
N SER A 35 7.38 11.81 3.23
CA SER A 35 7.93 12.80 2.29
C SER A 35 8.53 14.03 2.99
N ALA A 36 8.21 14.26 4.27
CA ALA A 36 8.78 15.31 5.12
C ALA A 36 8.52 14.99 6.60
N GLY A 37 9.45 15.36 7.49
CA GLY A 37 9.34 15.16 8.93
C GLY A 37 10.23 14.04 9.46
N GLU A 38 9.79 13.37 10.52
CA GLU A 38 10.61 12.41 11.26
C GLU A 38 10.11 10.96 11.11
N ILE A 39 11.02 10.04 10.76
CA ILE A 39 10.83 8.59 10.75
C ILE A 39 11.25 8.06 12.11
N THR A 40 10.29 7.59 12.89
CA THR A 40 10.52 7.06 14.25
C THR A 40 10.50 5.53 14.31
N GLY A 41 10.18 4.86 13.20
CA GLY A 41 10.03 3.41 13.12
C GLY A 41 10.79 2.79 11.95
N THR A 42 10.37 1.59 11.53
CA THR A 42 10.86 0.99 10.29
C THR A 42 10.01 1.43 9.12
N GLU A 43 10.64 2.02 8.13
CA GLU A 43 9.98 2.49 6.92
C GLU A 43 10.62 1.87 5.68
N THR A 44 9.81 1.60 4.65
CA THR A 44 10.29 0.97 3.42
C THR A 44 9.82 1.74 2.19
N TRP A 45 10.76 2.29 1.45
CA TRP A 45 10.52 3.02 0.21
C TRP A 45 10.72 2.12 -1.01
N THR A 46 9.83 2.27 -1.99
CA THR A 46 9.84 1.53 -3.25
C THR A 46 9.48 2.44 -4.42
N GLY A 47 9.92 2.11 -5.64
CA GLY A 47 9.49 2.83 -6.83
C GLY A 47 10.09 4.25 -6.93
N THR A 48 9.25 5.27 -7.04
CA THR A 48 9.72 6.68 -7.11
C THR A 48 9.14 7.44 -5.92
N HIS A 49 10.01 7.91 -5.04
CA HIS A 49 9.64 8.65 -3.85
C HIS A 49 10.13 10.10 -3.96
N SER A 50 9.22 11.06 -3.91
CA SER A 50 9.53 12.49 -3.94
C SER A 50 9.42 13.08 -2.55
N LEU A 51 10.48 13.73 -2.08
CA LEU A 51 10.45 14.48 -0.83
C LEU A 51 9.75 15.83 -1.03
N SER A 52 8.94 16.22 -0.06
CA SER A 52 8.32 17.55 0.04
C SER A 52 9.01 18.46 1.06
N GLY A 53 9.94 17.92 1.85
CA GLY A 53 10.72 18.64 2.85
C GLY A 53 11.89 17.80 3.38
N ASP A 54 12.47 18.24 4.49
CA ASP A 54 13.53 17.50 5.17
C ASP A 54 12.98 16.23 5.80
N VAL A 55 13.75 15.15 5.73
CA VAL A 55 13.42 13.88 6.38
C VAL A 55 14.49 13.55 7.41
N LYS A 56 14.07 13.29 8.63
CA LYS A 56 14.94 12.89 9.73
C LYS A 56 14.64 11.45 10.13
N VAL A 57 15.63 10.58 10.09
CA VAL A 57 15.53 9.22 10.63
C VAL A 57 16.02 9.26 12.07
N ALA A 58 15.08 9.16 13.01
CA ALA A 58 15.36 9.22 14.44
C ALA A 58 16.29 8.10 14.88
N GLY A 59 17.00 8.30 16.00
CA GLY A 59 17.83 7.26 16.60
C GLY A 59 17.03 5.98 16.90
N GLY A 60 17.50 4.84 16.39
CA GLY A 60 16.81 3.55 16.51
C GLY A 60 15.69 3.28 15.48
N ALA A 61 15.38 4.24 14.61
CA ALA A 61 14.54 4.01 13.44
C ALA A 61 15.32 3.35 12.29
N THR A 62 14.62 2.78 11.31
CA THR A 62 15.25 2.11 10.17
C THR A 62 14.58 2.53 8.87
N LEU A 63 15.34 3.14 7.97
CA LEU A 63 14.89 3.44 6.62
C LEU A 63 15.43 2.39 5.65
N ILE A 64 14.53 1.64 5.01
CA ILE A 64 14.84 0.60 4.01
C ILE A 64 14.49 1.14 2.62
N ILE A 65 15.47 1.25 1.75
CA ILE A 65 15.26 1.65 0.35
C ILE A 65 15.44 0.42 -0.52
N ASN A 66 14.36 -0.04 -1.17
CA ASN A 66 14.45 -1.21 -2.04
C ASN A 66 15.23 -0.93 -3.31
N ALA A 67 15.82 -1.97 -3.90
CA ALA A 67 16.53 -1.87 -5.16
C ALA A 67 15.62 -1.33 -6.28
N GLY A 68 16.16 -0.45 -7.11
CA GLY A 68 15.39 0.22 -8.18
C GLY A 68 14.57 1.43 -7.72
N THR A 69 14.62 1.79 -6.43
CA THR A 69 13.95 2.99 -5.92
C THR A 69 14.71 4.25 -6.32
N THR A 70 13.98 5.26 -6.80
CA THR A 70 14.50 6.61 -7.08
C THR A 70 13.97 7.57 -6.03
N ILE A 71 14.87 8.28 -5.34
CA ILE A 71 14.49 9.31 -4.37
C ILE A 71 14.78 10.68 -4.97
N GLN A 72 13.73 11.49 -5.14
CA GLN A 72 13.83 12.87 -5.61
C GLN A 72 13.90 13.81 -4.42
N ILE A 73 15.06 14.44 -4.27
CA ILE A 73 15.36 15.39 -3.21
C ILE A 73 15.40 16.79 -3.85
N PRO A 74 14.40 17.65 -3.58
CA PRO A 74 14.42 19.04 -4.02
C PRO A 74 15.65 19.80 -3.52
N ASN A 75 16.04 20.86 -4.21
CA ASN A 75 17.17 21.67 -3.76
C ASN A 75 16.86 22.32 -2.40
N GLY A 76 17.78 22.19 -1.46
CA GLY A 76 17.64 22.73 -0.11
C GLY A 76 16.98 21.78 0.90
N THR A 77 16.59 20.56 0.50
CA THR A 77 16.16 19.52 1.45
C THR A 77 17.24 18.45 1.64
N PHE A 78 17.20 17.77 2.79
CA PHE A 78 18.13 16.69 3.10
C PHE A 78 17.46 15.54 3.84
N ILE A 79 18.15 14.39 3.83
CA ILE A 79 17.82 13.25 4.69
C ILE A 79 18.90 13.20 5.77
N GLU A 80 18.51 13.40 7.02
CA GLU A 80 19.35 13.25 8.18
C GLU A 80 19.14 11.87 8.80
N VAL A 81 20.21 11.17 9.15
CA VAL A 81 20.15 9.85 9.80
C VAL A 81 20.95 9.93 11.08
N GLU A 82 20.27 9.89 12.23
CA GLU A 82 20.92 10.07 13.54
C GLU A 82 21.73 8.85 14.00
N GLY A 83 21.65 7.73 13.28
CA GLY A 83 22.33 6.48 13.66
C GLY A 83 21.70 5.82 14.89
N ALA A 84 22.14 4.61 15.20
CA ALA A 84 21.69 3.86 16.39
C ALA A 84 22.72 3.95 17.52
#